data_AF-A0AAD5KBK2-F1
#
_entry.id   AF-A0AAD5KBK2-F1
#
_cell.length_a   1.000
_cell.length_b   1.000
_cell.length_c   1.000
_cell.angle_alpha   90.00
_cell.angle_beta   90.00
_cell.angle_gamma   90.00
#
_symmetry.space_group_name_H-M   'P 1'
#
loop_
_entity.id
_entity.type
_entity.pdbx_description
1 polymer ?
#
loop_
_entity_poly.entity_id
_entity_poly.type
_entity_poly.pdbx_seq_one_letter_code
_entity_poly.pdbx_strand_id
1 'polypeptide(L)'
;MIDDMEEDNGVMKNKEIVKKQRTREIPTETSTNVLHGTKDFAYAIDMAESILIRNDDTLNEVDPSMSVEKQQLSTRKDKIPLIIVPSAPTAKITLFNVKKFLENSIFEDARTFRAQGMKKPEYVTVERVKRNGQVVVYDIVDSVAKFSQSDWNRVCCVFVGGQAWQFIGWKYENPFELFLHVKGVFPKWSDEKVSGKAAHWVVTPLDIHRHQRHRDKLCVSQFWDMLDKYNQVNKRFLNF
;
A
#
# COMPACT_ATOMS: atom_id res chain seq x y z
N MET A 1 53.08 -6.00 -61.70
CA MET A 1 51.71 -5.53 -62.00
C MET A 1 50.78 -6.69 -62.38
N ILE A 2 51.06 -7.93 -61.96
CA ILE A 2 50.23 -9.14 -62.24
C ILE A 2 49.90 -9.89 -60.94
N ASP A 3 50.72 -9.79 -59.88
CA ASP A 3 50.44 -10.44 -58.57
C ASP A 3 49.22 -9.87 -57.81
N ASP A 4 48.91 -8.57 -57.94
CA ASP A 4 47.81 -7.97 -57.17
C ASP A 4 46.39 -8.35 -57.67
N MET A 5 46.27 -8.94 -58.88
CA MET A 5 44.97 -9.33 -59.46
C MET A 5 44.54 -10.78 -59.12
N GLU A 6 45.46 -11.65 -58.71
CA GLU A 6 45.11 -13.02 -58.31
C GLU A 6 44.63 -13.09 -56.86
N GLU A 7 45.15 -12.24 -55.97
CA GLU A 7 44.70 -12.16 -54.58
C GLU A 7 43.23 -11.70 -54.46
N ASP A 8 42.81 -10.73 -55.27
CA ASP A 8 41.46 -10.15 -55.20
C ASP A 8 40.37 -11.15 -55.69
N ASN A 9 40.71 -11.99 -56.67
CA ASN A 9 39.83 -13.06 -57.14
C ASN A 9 39.63 -14.17 -56.11
N GLY A 10 40.67 -14.50 -55.33
CA GLY A 10 40.58 -15.45 -54.21
C GLY A 10 39.69 -14.95 -53.08
N VAL A 11 39.80 -13.66 -52.74
CA VAL A 11 38.99 -13.00 -51.70
C VAL A 11 37.50 -12.96 -52.10
N MET A 12 37.20 -12.67 -53.36
CA MET A 12 35.81 -12.63 -53.86
C MET A 12 35.16 -14.02 -53.87
N LYS A 13 35.89 -15.06 -54.30
CA LYS A 13 35.41 -16.45 -54.27
C LYS A 13 35.14 -16.94 -52.84
N ASN A 14 35.99 -16.55 -51.89
CA ASN A 14 35.80 -16.87 -50.48
C ASN A 14 34.57 -16.19 -49.89
N LYS A 15 34.28 -14.93 -50.26
CA LYS A 15 33.05 -14.22 -49.84
C LYS A 15 31.78 -14.92 -50.33
N GLU A 16 31.77 -15.42 -51.56
CA GLU A 16 30.60 -16.15 -52.09
C GLU A 16 30.35 -17.49 -51.38
N ILE A 17 31.42 -18.21 -51.05
CA ILE A 17 31.35 -19.48 -50.31
C ILE A 17 30.79 -19.24 -48.91
N VAL A 18 31.29 -18.24 -48.18
CA VAL A 18 30.79 -17.87 -46.85
C VAL A 18 29.33 -17.44 -46.91
N LYS A 19 28.92 -16.70 -47.95
CA LYS A 19 27.52 -16.28 -48.13
C LYS A 19 26.58 -17.47 -48.37
N LYS A 20 27.03 -18.49 -49.12
CA LYS A 20 26.28 -19.73 -49.38
C LYS A 20 26.21 -20.67 -48.16
N GLN A 21 27.18 -20.57 -47.25
CA GLN A 21 27.17 -21.29 -45.98
C GLN A 21 26.22 -20.63 -44.98
N ARG A 22 26.26 -19.30 -44.83
CA ARG A 22 25.35 -18.55 -43.94
C ARG A 22 23.86 -18.69 -44.28
N THR A 23 23.49 -18.90 -45.55
CA THR A 23 22.09 -19.13 -45.92
C THR A 23 21.54 -20.50 -45.51
N ARG A 24 22.41 -21.42 -45.09
CA ARG A 24 22.04 -22.74 -44.56
C ARG A 24 22.06 -22.81 -43.04
N GLU A 25 22.50 -21.74 -42.37
CA GLU A 25 22.52 -21.63 -40.93
C GLU A 25 21.22 -20.98 -40.44
N ILE A 26 20.61 -21.56 -39.41
CA ILE A 26 19.47 -20.95 -38.71
C ILE A 26 20.04 -20.41 -37.39
N PRO A 27 20.16 -19.08 -37.23
CA PRO A 27 20.69 -18.51 -36.00
C PRO A 27 19.73 -18.79 -34.84
N THR A 28 20.17 -19.53 -33.82
CA THR A 28 19.42 -19.78 -32.59
C THR A 28 19.36 -18.54 -31.69
N GLU A 29 20.38 -17.68 -31.77
CA GLU A 29 20.49 -16.44 -31.01
C GLU A 29 20.77 -15.29 -31.98
N THR A 30 19.90 -14.28 -31.96
CA THR A 30 20.06 -13.03 -32.72
C THR A 30 20.21 -11.89 -31.74
N SER A 31 20.82 -10.76 -32.15
CA SER A 31 20.95 -9.58 -31.27
C SER A 31 19.61 -9.12 -30.70
N THR A 32 18.51 -9.35 -31.41
CA THR A 32 17.15 -9.11 -30.92
C THR A 32 16.73 -10.17 -29.90
N ASN A 33 16.92 -11.46 -30.20
CA ASN A 33 16.57 -12.57 -29.31
C ASN A 33 17.35 -12.53 -27.97
N VAL A 34 18.61 -12.07 -27.97
CA VAL A 34 19.44 -11.90 -26.76
C VAL A 34 18.90 -10.78 -25.86
N LEU A 35 18.29 -9.75 -26.44
CA LEU A 35 17.68 -8.64 -25.69
C LEU A 35 16.29 -9.01 -25.14
N HIS A 36 15.63 -10.01 -25.72
CA HIS A 36 14.37 -10.54 -25.22
C HIS A 36 14.63 -11.55 -24.10
N GLY A 37 14.61 -11.07 -22.85
CA GLY A 37 14.59 -11.94 -21.67
C GLY A 37 13.25 -12.67 -21.50
N THR A 38 13.17 -13.59 -20.52
CA THR A 38 11.92 -14.34 -20.21
C THR A 38 10.83 -13.50 -19.53
N LYS A 39 11.07 -12.20 -19.36
CA LYS A 39 10.15 -11.28 -18.69
C LYS A 39 9.43 -10.43 -19.72
N ASP A 40 8.13 -10.25 -19.51
CA ASP A 40 7.32 -9.36 -20.32
C ASP A 40 7.57 -7.90 -19.91
N PHE A 41 7.87 -7.06 -20.90
CA PHE A 41 8.16 -5.64 -20.74
C PHE A 41 7.10 -4.75 -21.40
N ALA A 42 5.91 -5.28 -21.73
CA ALA A 42 4.80 -4.49 -22.27
C ALA A 42 4.50 -3.21 -21.46
N TYR A 43 4.64 -3.28 -20.13
CA TYR A 43 4.50 -2.13 -19.23
C TYR A 43 5.53 -1.01 -19.48
N ALA A 44 6.77 -1.35 -19.86
CA ALA A 44 7.81 -0.35 -20.15
C ALA A 44 7.53 0.39 -21.46
N ILE A 45 6.87 -0.27 -22.41
CA ILE A 45 6.43 0.33 -23.68
C ILE A 45 5.31 1.35 -23.42
N ASP A 46 4.28 0.98 -22.65
CA ASP A 46 3.20 1.90 -22.22
C ASP A 46 3.77 3.12 -21.47
N MET A 47 4.76 2.90 -20.61
CA MET A 47 5.47 3.98 -19.93
C MET A 47 6.20 4.91 -20.91
N ALA A 48 6.91 4.36 -21.92
CA ALA A 48 7.62 5.16 -22.91
C ALA A 48 6.68 5.95 -23.83
N GLU A 49 5.56 5.36 -24.25
CA GLU A 49 4.53 6.03 -25.05
C GLU A 49 3.95 7.23 -24.30
N SER A 50 3.67 7.09 -22.99
CA SER A 50 3.18 8.19 -22.17
C SER A 50 4.17 9.36 -22.02
N ILE A 51 5.47 9.10 -22.12
CA ILE A 51 6.53 10.12 -22.08
C ILE A 51 6.62 10.85 -23.41
N LEU A 52 6.52 10.13 -24.53
CA LEU A 52 6.55 10.72 -25.87
C LEU A 52 5.33 11.59 -26.13
N ILE A 53 4.14 11.18 -25.67
CA ILE A 53 2.91 11.96 -25.77
C ILE A 53 2.99 13.28 -24.98
N ARG A 54 3.79 13.33 -23.89
CA ARG A 54 3.98 14.55 -23.09
C ARG A 54 4.88 15.60 -23.73
N ASN A 55 5.66 15.25 -24.74
CA ASN A 55 6.61 16.19 -25.34
C ASN A 55 6.02 17.03 -26.48
N ASP A 56 4.79 16.76 -26.94
CA ASP A 56 4.15 17.52 -28.03
C ASP A 56 3.35 18.74 -27.53
N ASP A 57 2.92 18.73 -26.26
CA ASP A 57 2.21 19.85 -25.65
C ASP A 57 3.09 20.53 -24.58
N THR A 58 3.53 21.76 -24.90
CA THR A 58 4.12 22.81 -24.03
C THR A 58 5.65 22.94 -23.98
N LEU A 59 6.19 23.70 -24.93
CA LEU A 59 7.38 24.53 -24.71
C LEU A 59 6.99 25.70 -23.80
N ASN A 60 7.19 25.58 -22.49
CA ASN A 60 7.33 26.72 -21.60
C ASN A 60 8.56 26.48 -20.72
N GLU A 61 9.55 27.35 -20.87
CA GLU A 61 10.77 27.40 -20.06
C GLU A 61 10.40 27.56 -18.58
N VAL A 62 10.93 26.68 -17.72
CA VAL A 62 10.80 26.80 -16.27
C VAL A 62 12.19 26.82 -15.63
N ASP A 63 12.42 27.90 -14.88
CA ASP A 63 13.58 28.27 -14.06
C ASP A 63 14.20 27.08 -13.26
N PRO A 64 15.54 26.87 -13.24
CA PRO A 64 16.16 25.69 -12.62
C PRO A 64 16.19 25.67 -11.08
N SER A 65 15.50 26.59 -10.39
CA SER A 65 15.66 26.80 -8.94
C SER A 65 14.58 26.18 -8.04
N MET A 66 13.95 25.08 -8.45
CA MET A 66 13.10 24.27 -7.56
C MET A 66 13.58 22.83 -7.47
N SER A 67 13.93 22.41 -6.25
CA SER A 67 14.25 21.04 -5.87
C SER A 67 13.07 20.11 -6.21
N VAL A 68 13.20 19.37 -7.30
CA VAL A 68 12.27 18.31 -7.69
C VAL A 68 12.43 17.17 -6.71
N GLU A 69 11.60 17.14 -5.66
CA GLU A 69 11.30 15.89 -4.97
C GLU A 69 10.79 14.90 -6.01
N LYS A 70 11.53 13.81 -6.22
CA LYS A 70 11.12 12.69 -7.08
C LYS A 70 9.75 12.19 -6.63
N GLN A 71 8.68 12.67 -7.26
CA GLN A 71 7.35 12.09 -7.12
C GLN A 71 7.40 10.69 -7.72
N GLN A 72 7.66 9.70 -6.87
CA GLN A 72 7.47 8.29 -7.23
C GLN A 72 6.03 8.12 -7.71
N LEU A 73 5.82 7.53 -8.89
CA LEU A 73 4.49 7.23 -9.39
C LEU A 73 3.77 6.35 -8.36
N SER A 74 2.85 6.94 -7.60
CA SER A 74 2.07 6.23 -6.59
C SER A 74 1.18 5.20 -7.27
N THR A 75 1.36 3.92 -6.95
CA THR A 75 0.49 2.85 -7.47
C THR A 75 -0.90 2.95 -6.85
N ARG A 76 -1.92 2.29 -7.42
CA ARG A 76 -3.26 2.27 -6.80
C ARG A 76 -3.24 1.70 -5.38
N LYS A 77 -2.32 0.78 -5.08
CA LYS A 77 -2.12 0.22 -3.72
C LYS A 77 -1.61 1.26 -2.74
N ASP A 78 -0.76 2.18 -3.20
CA ASP A 78 -0.23 3.26 -2.37
C ASP A 78 -1.30 4.27 -1.92
N LYS A 79 -2.50 4.20 -2.51
CA LYS A 79 -3.64 5.05 -2.16
C LYS A 79 -4.66 4.36 -1.24
N ILE A 80 -4.50 3.06 -0.94
CA ILE A 80 -5.44 2.36 -0.04
C ILE A 80 -5.12 2.75 1.41
N PRO A 81 -6.09 3.32 2.16
CA PRO A 81 -5.88 3.72 3.55
C PRO A 81 -5.64 2.51 4.45
N LEU A 82 -4.73 2.67 5.41
CA LEU A 82 -4.32 1.62 6.33
C LEU A 82 -4.73 1.95 7.78
N ILE A 83 -5.24 0.95 8.49
CA ILE A 83 -5.61 1.01 9.90
C ILE A 83 -4.77 -0.02 10.66
N ILE A 84 -4.18 0.38 11.78
CA ILE A 84 -3.44 -0.53 12.66
C ILE A 84 -4.33 -0.90 13.85
N VAL A 85 -4.43 -2.18 14.16
CA VAL A 85 -5.08 -2.71 15.36
C VAL A 85 -4.06 -3.33 16.30
N PRO A 86 -4.29 -3.37 17.62
CA PRO A 86 -3.38 -4.04 18.54
C PRO A 86 -3.45 -5.56 18.37
N SER A 87 -2.30 -6.24 18.50
CA SER A 87 -2.24 -7.72 18.57
C SER A 87 -2.53 -8.28 19.98
N ALA A 88 -2.80 -7.40 20.95
CA ALA A 88 -2.97 -7.78 22.34
C ALA A 88 -4.24 -8.65 22.55
N PRO A 89 -4.16 -9.77 23.30
CA PRO A 89 -5.31 -10.65 23.53
C PRO A 89 -6.51 -9.98 24.22
N THR A 90 -6.24 -8.97 25.05
CA THR A 90 -7.23 -8.24 25.87
C THR A 90 -7.84 -7.02 25.17
N ALA A 91 -7.32 -6.66 23.99
CA ALA A 91 -7.83 -5.55 23.21
C ALA A 91 -9.25 -5.84 22.70
N LYS A 92 -10.08 -4.80 22.63
CA LYS A 92 -11.49 -4.94 22.20
C LYS A 92 -11.60 -5.15 20.70
N ILE A 93 -10.81 -4.43 19.92
CA ILE A 93 -10.75 -4.54 18.47
C ILE A 93 -9.39 -5.13 18.08
N THR A 94 -9.42 -6.23 17.34
CA THR A 94 -8.27 -6.98 16.84
C THR A 94 -8.57 -7.50 15.44
N LEU A 95 -7.59 -8.13 14.77
CA LEU A 95 -7.82 -8.73 13.44
C LEU A 95 -8.91 -9.82 13.42
N PHE A 96 -9.26 -10.42 14.55
CA PHE A 96 -10.34 -11.41 14.62
C PHE A 96 -11.73 -10.81 14.36
N ASN A 97 -11.98 -9.60 14.86
CA ASN A 97 -13.33 -9.04 14.92
C ASN A 97 -13.49 -7.71 14.18
N VAL A 98 -12.39 -7.03 13.84
CA VAL A 98 -12.42 -5.71 13.19
C VAL A 98 -13.22 -5.70 11.90
N LYS A 99 -13.16 -6.77 11.09
CA LYS A 99 -13.91 -6.88 9.84
C LYS A 99 -15.41 -6.80 10.09
N LYS A 100 -15.92 -7.72 10.92
CA LYS A 100 -17.34 -7.79 11.30
C LYS A 100 -17.82 -6.51 12.01
N PHE A 101 -16.95 -5.91 12.82
CA PHE A 101 -17.25 -4.66 13.49
C PHE A 101 -17.39 -3.50 12.50
N LEU A 102 -16.42 -3.29 11.60
CA LEU A 102 -16.41 -2.13 10.71
C LEU A 102 -17.32 -2.27 9.48
N GLU A 103 -17.48 -3.48 8.92
CA GLU A 103 -18.36 -3.73 7.77
C GLU A 103 -19.82 -3.94 8.20
N ASN A 104 -20.05 -4.88 9.13
CA ASN A 104 -21.40 -5.30 9.50
C ASN A 104 -21.96 -4.50 10.67
N SER A 105 -21.16 -3.64 11.30
CA SER A 105 -21.56 -2.90 12.51
C SER A 105 -21.98 -3.79 13.67
N ILE A 106 -21.32 -4.95 13.84
CA ILE A 106 -21.61 -5.92 14.90
C ILE A 106 -20.33 -6.20 15.68
N PHE A 107 -20.32 -5.88 16.97
CA PHE A 107 -19.20 -6.24 17.84
C PHE A 107 -19.36 -7.67 18.36
N GLU A 108 -18.31 -8.47 18.15
CA GLU A 108 -18.12 -9.77 18.79
C GLU A 108 -16.74 -9.84 19.43
N ASP A 109 -16.67 -10.47 20.60
CA ASP A 109 -15.42 -10.57 21.35
C ASP A 109 -14.46 -11.53 20.63
N ALA A 110 -13.18 -11.15 20.53
CA ALA A 110 -12.13 -11.99 19.95
C ALA A 110 -12.02 -13.37 20.65
N ARG A 111 -12.42 -13.48 21.93
CA ARG A 111 -12.51 -14.76 22.65
C ARG A 111 -13.47 -15.76 22.00
N THR A 112 -14.58 -15.28 21.44
CA THR A 112 -15.56 -16.15 20.77
C THR A 112 -14.98 -16.79 19.52
N PHE A 113 -14.25 -16.01 18.70
CA PHE A 113 -13.59 -16.52 17.50
C PHE A 113 -12.49 -17.55 17.83
N ARG A 114 -11.71 -17.31 18.89
CA ARG A 114 -10.69 -18.27 19.36
C ARG A 114 -11.31 -19.56 19.88
N ALA A 115 -12.42 -19.47 20.62
CA ALA A 115 -13.16 -20.64 21.11
C ALA A 115 -13.74 -21.49 19.96
N GLN A 116 -14.08 -20.87 18.84
CA GLN A 116 -14.49 -21.54 17.60
C GLN A 116 -13.30 -22.13 16.80
N GLY A 117 -12.07 -22.01 17.29
CA GLY A 117 -10.87 -22.51 16.62
C GLY A 117 -10.42 -21.67 15.42
N MET A 118 -10.92 -20.44 15.27
CA MET A 118 -10.50 -19.55 14.19
C MET A 118 -9.03 -19.13 14.37
N LYS A 119 -8.22 -19.28 13.32
CA LYS A 119 -6.85 -18.78 13.30
C LYS A 119 -6.84 -17.26 13.11
N LYS A 120 -5.88 -16.59 13.76
CA LYS A 120 -5.67 -15.14 13.59
C LYS A 120 -5.25 -14.86 12.14
N PRO A 121 -5.94 -13.99 11.38
CA PRO A 121 -5.44 -13.54 10.09
C PRO A 121 -4.19 -12.65 10.27
N GLU A 122 -3.28 -12.64 9.30
CA GLU A 122 -2.12 -11.73 9.28
C GLU A 122 -2.51 -10.34 8.78
N TYR A 123 -3.53 -10.28 7.92
CA TYR A 123 -3.99 -9.07 7.26
C TYR A 123 -5.49 -9.21 6.96
N VAL A 124 -6.22 -8.10 7.04
CA VAL A 124 -7.67 -8.04 6.81
C VAL A 124 -7.98 -6.84 5.93
N THR A 125 -8.84 -7.02 4.94
CA THR A 125 -9.41 -5.94 4.14
C THR A 125 -10.84 -5.68 4.60
N VAL A 126 -11.21 -4.40 4.73
CA VAL A 126 -12.57 -3.94 5.03
C VAL A 126 -13.13 -3.10 3.89
N GLU A 127 -14.32 -3.46 3.44
CA GLU A 127 -15.10 -2.71 2.45
C GLU A 127 -16.16 -1.86 3.14
N ARG A 128 -16.04 -0.55 3.02
CA ARG A 128 -16.98 0.42 3.56
C ARG A 128 -17.84 0.99 2.44
N VAL A 129 -19.15 0.87 2.58
CA VAL A 129 -20.11 1.58 1.72
C VAL A 129 -20.41 2.95 2.34
N LYS A 130 -20.07 4.03 1.63
CA LYS A 130 -20.38 5.40 2.03
C LYS A 130 -21.86 5.75 1.79
N ARG A 131 -22.31 6.85 2.41
CA ARG A 131 -23.68 7.38 2.25
C ARG A 131 -24.04 7.70 0.78
N ASN A 132 -23.05 8.01 -0.05
CA ASN A 132 -23.20 8.28 -1.48
C ASN A 132 -23.16 7.01 -2.36
N GLY A 133 -23.09 5.81 -1.76
CA GLY A 133 -22.99 4.54 -2.48
C GLY A 133 -21.57 4.14 -2.90
N GLN A 134 -20.57 5.00 -2.69
CA GLN A 134 -19.18 4.67 -3.01
C GLN A 134 -18.64 3.59 -2.08
N VAL A 135 -18.00 2.57 -2.64
CA VAL A 135 -17.28 1.55 -1.87
C VAL A 135 -15.83 1.98 -1.71
N VAL A 136 -15.36 1.98 -0.46
CA VAL A 136 -13.99 2.34 -0.08
C VAL A 136 -13.37 1.16 0.65
N VAL A 137 -12.13 0.83 0.26
CA VAL A 137 -11.39 -0.30 0.82
C VAL A 137 -10.38 0.20 1.83
N TYR A 138 -10.29 -0.46 2.98
CA TYR A 138 -9.31 -0.20 4.02
C TYR A 138 -8.48 -1.45 4.30
N ASP A 139 -7.16 -1.28 4.37
CA ASP A 139 -6.21 -2.30 4.80
C ASP A 139 -6.09 -2.29 6.32
N ILE A 140 -6.10 -3.47 6.96
CA ILE A 140 -5.98 -3.59 8.40
C ILE A 140 -4.91 -4.61 8.77
N VAL A 141 -3.98 -4.21 9.64
CA VAL A 141 -2.89 -5.05 10.14
C VAL A 141 -2.72 -4.90 11.64
N ASP A 142 -2.05 -5.86 12.27
CA ASP A 142 -1.65 -5.80 13.68
C ASP A 142 -0.14 -5.76 13.92
N SER A 143 0.66 -5.79 12.85
CA SER A 143 2.11 -5.72 12.89
C SER A 143 2.63 -4.74 11.86
N VAL A 144 3.61 -3.93 12.28
CA VAL A 144 4.29 -2.92 11.44
C VAL A 144 5.73 -3.31 11.10
N ALA A 145 6.17 -4.53 11.46
CA ALA A 145 7.57 -4.95 11.33
C ALA A 145 8.10 -4.92 9.88
N LYS A 146 7.19 -5.05 8.89
CA LYS A 146 7.51 -5.04 7.46
C LYS A 146 7.14 -3.71 6.77
N PHE A 147 6.82 -2.66 7.53
CA PHE A 147 6.34 -1.40 6.94
C PHE A 147 7.47 -0.65 6.26
N SER A 148 7.22 -0.26 5.01
CA SER A 148 8.00 0.73 4.29
C SER A 148 7.59 2.15 4.68
N GLN A 149 8.34 3.15 4.22
CA GLN A 149 7.96 4.55 4.38
C GLN A 149 6.63 4.88 3.68
N SER A 150 6.33 4.23 2.54
CA SER A 150 5.04 4.37 1.85
C SER A 150 3.90 3.86 2.72
N ASP A 151 4.06 2.71 3.38
CA ASP A 151 3.03 2.15 4.26
C ASP A 151 2.70 3.08 5.42
N TRP A 152 3.71 3.66 6.06
CA TRP A 152 3.51 4.67 7.11
C TRP A 152 2.74 5.90 6.64
N ASN A 153 2.92 6.32 5.38
CA ASN A 153 2.16 7.45 4.83
C ASN A 153 0.67 7.12 4.70
N ARG A 154 0.32 5.86 4.39
CA ARG A 154 -1.06 5.37 4.26
C ARG A 154 -1.79 5.16 5.57
N VAL A 155 -1.06 5.09 6.69
CA VAL A 155 -1.67 4.90 8.02
C VAL A 155 -2.56 6.11 8.33
N CYS A 156 -3.86 5.87 8.39
CA CYS A 156 -4.86 6.87 8.71
C CYS A 156 -5.32 6.79 10.17
N CYS A 157 -5.37 5.57 10.74
CA CYS A 157 -5.88 5.33 12.08
C CYS A 157 -5.09 4.24 12.81
N VAL A 158 -4.92 4.41 14.12
CA VAL A 158 -4.41 3.38 15.04
C VAL A 158 -5.42 3.17 16.15
N PHE A 159 -5.89 1.94 16.29
CA PHE A 159 -6.58 1.49 17.50
C PHE A 159 -5.53 1.19 18.59
N VAL A 160 -5.71 1.78 19.77
CA VAL A 160 -4.78 1.63 20.89
C VAL A 160 -5.33 0.70 21.95
N GLY A 161 -4.46 -0.15 22.52
CA GLY A 161 -4.77 -1.05 23.62
C GLY A 161 -4.52 -0.45 25.01
N GLY A 162 -4.01 0.78 25.07
CA GLY A 162 -3.73 1.51 26.31
C GLY A 162 -2.39 1.20 26.98
N GLN A 163 -1.53 0.40 26.34
CA GLN A 163 -0.21 0.04 26.83
C GLN A 163 0.88 0.64 25.95
N ALA A 164 1.84 1.36 26.55
CA ALA A 164 2.89 2.05 25.79
C ALA A 164 3.80 1.09 24.99
N TRP A 165 3.94 -0.16 25.43
CA TRP A 165 4.73 -1.15 24.72
C TRP A 165 4.19 -1.47 23.31
N GLN A 166 2.93 -1.12 23.02
CA GLN A 166 2.32 -1.29 21.69
C GLN A 166 3.16 -0.62 20.59
N PHE A 167 3.82 0.50 20.91
CA PHE A 167 4.50 1.36 19.93
C PHE A 167 6.01 1.10 19.83
N ILE A 168 6.54 0.12 20.56
CA ILE A 168 7.98 -0.20 20.51
C ILE A 168 8.35 -0.70 19.10
N GLY A 169 9.44 -0.17 18.53
CA GLY A 169 9.92 -0.50 17.20
C GLY A 169 9.08 0.08 16.06
N TRP A 170 8.16 1.00 16.36
CA TRP A 170 7.40 1.72 15.34
C TRP A 170 8.22 2.91 14.84
N LYS A 171 7.85 3.44 13.67
CA LYS A 171 8.45 4.68 13.15
C LYS A 171 8.35 5.83 14.16
N TYR A 172 7.22 5.93 14.85
CA TYR A 172 6.96 6.89 15.93
C TYR A 172 6.70 6.13 17.22
N GLU A 173 7.73 5.90 18.03
CA GLU A 173 7.58 5.21 19.31
C GLU A 173 6.90 6.08 20.38
N ASN A 174 7.09 7.41 20.30
CA ASN A 174 6.44 8.35 21.20
C ASN A 174 4.96 8.52 20.79
N PRO A 175 3.99 8.18 21.67
CA PRO A 175 2.57 8.30 21.34
C PRO A 175 2.15 9.73 20.97
N PHE A 176 2.77 10.74 21.60
CA PHE A 176 2.46 12.13 21.29
C PHE A 176 2.79 12.47 19.83
N GLU A 177 3.97 12.08 19.37
CA GLU A 177 4.42 12.28 17.99
C GLU A 177 3.63 11.43 16.99
N LEU A 178 3.34 10.18 17.35
CA LEU A 178 2.53 9.28 16.53
C LEU A 178 1.16 9.90 16.22
N PHE A 179 0.47 10.45 17.22
CA PHE A 179 -0.87 11.00 17.05
C PHE A 179 -0.92 12.39 16.41
N LEU A 180 0.23 13.01 16.12
CA LEU A 180 0.31 14.16 15.21
C LEU A 180 0.13 13.72 13.74
N HIS A 181 0.55 12.50 13.41
CA HIS A 181 0.57 11.99 12.03
C HIS A 181 -0.58 11.01 11.72
N VAL A 182 -1.20 10.44 12.76
CA VAL A 182 -2.20 9.38 12.65
C VAL A 182 -3.35 9.59 13.62
N LYS A 183 -4.58 9.26 13.22
CA LYS A 183 -5.73 9.31 14.13
C LYS A 183 -5.66 8.21 15.19
N GLY A 184 -5.50 8.58 16.46
CA GLY A 184 -5.58 7.66 17.58
C GLY A 184 -7.02 7.39 18.03
N VAL A 185 -7.38 6.11 18.20
CA VAL A 185 -8.70 5.69 18.70
C VAL A 185 -8.53 4.67 19.82
N PHE A 186 -9.26 4.85 20.93
CA PHE A 186 -9.22 3.96 22.08
C PHE A 186 -10.56 3.25 22.30
N PRO A 187 -10.72 2.01 21.79
CA PRO A 187 -11.88 1.19 22.07
C PRO A 187 -11.97 0.86 23.56
N LYS A 188 -13.07 1.24 24.19
CA LYS A 188 -13.34 0.96 25.60
C LYS A 188 -14.76 0.47 25.78
N TRP A 189 -15.01 -0.16 26.92
CA TRP A 189 -16.40 -0.40 27.31
C TRP A 189 -17.07 0.92 27.71
N SER A 190 -18.34 1.09 27.36
CA SER A 190 -19.08 2.34 27.59
C SER A 190 -19.14 2.74 29.07
N ASP A 191 -19.10 1.76 29.97
CA ASP A 191 -19.12 1.91 31.43
C ASP A 191 -17.73 2.17 32.03
N GLU A 192 -16.66 1.99 31.25
CA GLU A 192 -15.29 2.21 31.71
C GLU A 192 -14.82 3.63 31.41
N LYS A 193 -14.11 4.23 32.35
CA LYS A 193 -13.38 5.48 32.11
C LYS A 193 -12.08 5.19 31.38
N VAL A 194 -11.63 6.13 30.55
CA VAL A 194 -10.27 6.08 29.98
C VAL A 194 -9.30 6.18 31.15
N SER A 195 -8.49 5.14 31.36
CA SER A 195 -7.59 5.03 32.50
C SER A 195 -6.17 4.69 32.07
N GLY A 196 -5.22 4.87 32.98
CA GLY A 196 -3.80 4.57 32.75
C GLY A 196 -3.13 5.52 31.76
N LYS A 197 -2.18 4.99 30.98
CA LYS A 197 -1.37 5.78 30.05
C LYS A 197 -2.21 6.37 28.90
N ALA A 198 -3.26 5.66 28.49
CA ALA A 198 -4.16 6.10 27.41
C ALA A 198 -4.82 7.45 27.66
N ALA A 199 -5.10 7.78 28.94
CA ALA A 199 -5.73 9.06 29.31
C ALA A 199 -4.85 10.28 28.99
N HIS A 200 -3.55 10.09 28.81
CA HIS A 200 -2.57 11.15 28.53
C HIS A 200 -2.23 11.26 27.04
N TRP A 201 -2.82 10.42 26.19
CA TRP A 201 -2.57 10.43 24.75
C TRP A 201 -3.67 11.16 24.00
N VAL A 202 -3.33 11.71 22.83
CA VAL A 202 -4.29 12.38 21.93
C VAL A 202 -5.09 11.32 21.16
N VAL A 203 -5.96 10.61 21.89
CA VAL A 203 -6.78 9.52 21.37
C VAL A 203 -8.26 9.80 21.61
N THR A 204 -9.11 9.43 20.66
CA THR A 204 -10.57 9.57 20.83
C THR A 204 -11.14 8.25 21.36
N PRO A 205 -11.86 8.26 22.49
CA PRO A 205 -12.50 7.05 23.00
C PRO A 205 -13.59 6.58 22.04
N LEU A 206 -13.69 5.26 21.86
CA LEU A 206 -14.76 4.62 21.10
C LEU A 206 -15.53 3.70 22.03
N ASP A 207 -16.76 4.08 22.36
CA ASP A 207 -17.59 3.40 23.35
C ASP A 207 -18.29 2.18 22.76
N ILE A 208 -17.91 1.01 23.25
CA ILE A 208 -18.53 -0.27 22.90
C ILE A 208 -19.41 -0.72 24.06
N HIS A 209 -20.64 -1.10 23.78
CA HIS A 209 -21.54 -1.62 24.81
C HIS A 209 -21.32 -3.13 25.01
N ARG A 210 -21.41 -3.60 26.27
CA ARG A 210 -21.23 -5.02 26.61
C ARG A 210 -22.35 -5.90 26.07
N HIS A 211 -23.59 -5.42 26.12
CA HIS A 211 -24.79 -6.22 25.79
C HIS A 211 -25.73 -5.54 24.77
N GLN A 212 -25.56 -4.25 24.48
CA GLN A 212 -26.47 -3.49 23.63
C GLN A 212 -25.97 -3.44 22.17
N ARG A 213 -26.04 -4.57 21.46
CA ARG A 213 -25.53 -4.69 20.07
C ARG A 213 -26.22 -3.78 19.06
N HIS A 214 -27.46 -3.38 19.31
CA HIS A 214 -28.17 -2.40 18.47
C HIS A 214 -27.48 -1.02 18.43
N ARG A 215 -26.58 -0.72 19.38
CA ARG A 215 -25.83 0.54 19.44
C ARG A 215 -24.50 0.48 18.70
N ASP A 216 -24.04 -0.71 18.32
CA ASP A 216 -22.78 -0.88 17.59
C ASP A 216 -22.82 -0.13 16.24
N LYS A 217 -23.99 -0.05 15.58
CA LYS A 217 -24.21 0.76 14.37
C LYS A 217 -23.93 2.25 14.57
N LEU A 218 -24.36 2.81 15.71
CA LEU A 218 -24.07 4.21 16.03
C LEU A 218 -22.59 4.41 16.30
N CYS A 219 -21.98 3.51 17.09
CA CYS A 219 -20.56 3.53 17.42
C CYS A 219 -19.68 3.51 16.15
N VAL A 220 -19.97 2.61 15.22
CA VAL A 220 -19.23 2.47 13.95
C VAL A 220 -19.47 3.68 13.04
N SER A 221 -20.69 4.23 12.98
CA SER A 221 -20.93 5.49 12.25
C SER A 221 -20.09 6.63 12.80
N GLN A 222 -20.03 6.79 14.13
CA GLN A 222 -19.22 7.83 14.77
C GLN A 222 -17.73 7.68 14.48
N PHE A 223 -17.22 6.44 14.51
CA PHE A 223 -15.85 6.14 14.11
C PHE A 223 -15.57 6.59 12.67
N TRP A 224 -16.45 6.23 11.75
CA TRP A 224 -16.29 6.57 10.33
C TRP A 224 -16.39 8.06 10.05
N ASP A 225 -17.35 8.77 10.65
CA ASP A 225 -17.49 10.22 10.52
C ASP A 225 -16.23 10.95 11.04
N MET A 226 -15.68 10.49 12.17
CA MET A 226 -14.43 11.00 12.73
C MET A 226 -13.22 10.74 11.82
N LEU A 227 -13.11 9.53 11.27
CA LEU A 227 -11.99 9.16 10.40
C LEU A 227 -12.05 9.92 9.06
N ASP A 228 -13.24 10.09 8.48
CA ASP A 228 -13.44 10.88 7.27
C ASP A 228 -12.98 12.33 7.47
N LYS A 229 -13.39 12.96 8.59
CA LYS A 229 -12.96 14.32 8.93
C LYS A 229 -11.44 14.43 9.05
N TYR A 230 -10.80 13.42 9.65
CA TYR A 230 -9.35 13.38 9.76
C TYR A 230 -8.68 13.25 8.39
N ASN A 231 -9.17 12.32 7.55
CA ASN A 231 -8.57 12.04 6.26
C ASN A 231 -8.76 13.19 5.25
N GLN A 232 -9.87 13.91 5.30
CA GLN A 232 -10.11 15.11 4.48
C GLN A 232 -9.07 16.21 4.71
N VAL A 233 -8.51 16.29 5.92
CA VAL A 233 -7.49 17.29 6.26
C VAL A 233 -6.08 16.73 6.02
N ASN A 234 -5.80 15.51 6.49
CA ASN A 234 -4.43 15.02 6.63
C ASN A 234 -4.02 13.97 5.58
N LYS A 235 -4.99 13.33 4.91
CA LYS A 235 -4.75 12.16 4.04
C LYS A 235 -5.45 12.26 2.69
N ARG A 236 -5.54 13.47 2.12
CA ARG A 236 -6.27 13.79 0.87
C ARG A 236 -5.81 13.00 -0.36
N PHE A 237 -4.60 12.45 -0.32
CA PHE A 237 -4.02 11.66 -1.40
C PHE A 237 -4.47 10.18 -1.38
N LEU A 238 -5.10 9.72 -0.30
CA LEU A 238 -5.65 8.38 -0.18
C LEU A 238 -7.06 8.30 -0.78
N ASN A 239 -7.44 7.09 -1.19
CA ASN A 239 -8.78 6.77 -1.65
C ASN A 239 -9.61 6.34 -0.43
N PHE A 240 -10.22 7.30 0.27
CA PHE A 240 -10.97 7.05 1.50
C PHE A 240 -12.41 7.56 1.43
#